data_AF-A0A955ECK4-F1
#
_entry.id   AF-A0A955ECK4-F1
#
_cell.length_a   1.000
_cell.length_b   1.000
_cell.length_c   1.000
_cell.angle_alpha   90.00
_cell.angle_beta   90.00
_cell.angle_gamma   90.00
#
_symmetry.space_group_name_H-M   'P 1'
#
loop_
_entity.id
_entity.type
_entity.pdbx_description
1 polymer ?
#
loop_
_entity_poly.entity_id
_entity_poly.type
_entity_poly.pdbx_seq_one_letter_code
_entity_poly.pdbx_strand_id
1 'polypeptide(L)'
;MIGVSDRHSTSGGDTASATAVGSGSSVIDFHRGEALLSFCRQYPSLMKTILEMIQNGIDMEATVVYVAVDLDARQVFVIDDGLGTTQDDFHEALLSVAKSVKKPGKLGKFGIGLVSPIDKCECMEFSSIARRGAKHGYTWTFRQDDIRQQHHELEIPHRRIKSLPAVGKSFKSDLTGRFGTKYQTMVKLTKVTSDRLISQIDLDTLSSEVYQNFGAAMQRNGVEVRIAVMRDGVKEVRDIDPEPFRGDPFDVVVYEDSDTGRVEIELFRAPRQRGRRQGDVSFMMLGDDFGVTMKSFANQARGGSYWDVVANAIGVLGSGFFEGVIRCEGIELNADRASFKYNEALHNLYLVLDTWYEEHGRELYDAERQESDRDRYENLGTQSLERLQELLPDGLWRKFGRPSPDPKGDEKAKDTGDGETGDAPGTRGGSGSGGGGVPGGRTGETRRPTKRRPGPGDTGGKEPTMVRGSSQGLSFSYDELVGNSRLWEFDFSTGTLILNIRHPVWVRLDETGGKHTSRNDRWIMHLQEWLAFSLLNLLVSHPSSDELEANREQIDRQIVPYVGMFITSRR
;
A
#
# COMPACT_ATOMS: atom_id res chain seq x y z
N MET A 1 -58.41 9.06 19.43
CA MET A 1 -59.64 8.81 20.23
C MET A 1 -59.35 9.28 21.65
N ILE A 2 -59.52 10.58 21.91
CA ILE A 2 -59.48 11.19 23.25
C ILE A 2 -60.56 12.28 23.23
N GLY A 3 -61.45 12.23 24.23
CA GLY A 3 -62.79 12.80 24.19
C GLY A 3 -62.87 14.32 24.36
N VAL A 4 -63.85 14.89 23.68
CA VAL A 4 -64.34 16.26 23.85
C VAL A 4 -65.48 16.23 24.87
N SER A 5 -65.40 17.09 25.88
CA SER A 5 -66.45 17.31 26.88
C SER A 5 -66.81 18.80 26.87
N ASP A 6 -68.00 19.10 26.36
CA ASP A 6 -68.66 20.40 26.47
C ASP A 6 -69.08 20.72 27.91
N ARG A 7 -68.89 21.98 28.34
CA ARG A 7 -69.84 22.69 29.23
C ARG A 7 -69.87 24.19 28.92
N HIS A 8 -71.09 24.72 29.01
CA HIS A 8 -71.55 26.05 28.62
C HIS A 8 -71.22 27.20 29.60
N SER A 9 -71.06 28.37 28.96
CA SER A 9 -71.52 29.75 29.28
C SER A 9 -71.27 30.39 30.65
N THR A 10 -70.69 31.60 30.63
CA THR A 10 -71.44 32.86 30.76
C THR A 10 -70.57 34.09 30.44
N SER A 11 -71.27 35.13 30.00
CA SER A 11 -70.84 36.39 29.40
C SER A 11 -70.23 37.41 30.35
N GLY A 12 -69.40 38.29 29.79
CA GLY A 12 -69.42 39.72 30.12
C GLY A 12 -68.06 40.35 30.44
N GLY A 13 -67.68 41.38 29.68
CA GLY A 13 -66.70 42.38 30.11
C GLY A 13 -65.63 42.71 29.07
N ASP A 14 -65.98 43.61 28.15
CA ASP A 14 -65.02 44.37 27.35
C ASP A 14 -63.98 45.07 28.25
N THR A 15 -62.71 44.70 28.09
CA THR A 15 -61.60 45.66 28.15
C THR A 15 -60.55 45.20 27.15
N ALA A 16 -60.36 46.02 26.10
CA ALA A 16 -59.29 45.87 25.14
C ALA A 16 -57.93 46.10 25.85
N SER A 17 -57.42 45.06 26.50
CA SER A 17 -56.03 44.96 26.88
C SER A 17 -55.28 44.47 25.65
N ALA A 18 -54.47 45.35 25.06
CA ALA A 18 -53.46 44.95 24.09
C ALA A 18 -52.58 43.89 24.76
N THR A 19 -52.85 42.62 24.46
CA THR A 19 -52.03 41.49 24.86
C THR A 19 -50.66 41.68 24.22
N ALA A 20 -49.74 42.23 25.01
CA ALA A 20 -48.33 42.10 24.75
C ALA A 20 -48.07 40.61 24.51
N VAL A 21 -47.71 40.26 23.26
CA VAL A 21 -47.25 38.93 22.89
C VAL A 21 -46.01 38.68 23.71
N GLY A 22 -46.18 38.02 24.86
CA GLY A 22 -45.09 37.67 25.75
C GLY A 22 -44.10 36.82 24.96
N SER A 23 -42.86 37.29 24.84
CA SER A 23 -41.77 36.51 24.28
C SER A 23 -41.50 35.33 25.21
N GLY A 24 -42.19 34.21 24.99
CA GLY A 24 -41.94 32.96 25.67
C GLY A 24 -40.73 32.29 25.05
N SER A 25 -39.75 31.90 25.87
CA SER A 25 -38.67 31.00 25.47
C SER A 25 -38.98 29.58 25.92
N SER A 26 -38.94 28.61 25.00
CA SER A 26 -38.93 27.20 25.35
C SER A 26 -37.49 26.73 25.53
N VAL A 27 -37.20 26.02 26.62
CA VAL A 27 -35.89 25.40 26.84
C VAL A 27 -35.91 24.01 26.21
N ILE A 28 -34.96 23.74 25.32
CA ILE A 28 -34.72 22.38 24.82
C ILE A 28 -33.83 21.68 25.84
N ASP A 29 -34.38 20.69 26.53
CA ASP A 29 -33.60 19.74 27.33
C ASP A 29 -33.33 18.49 26.49
N PHE A 30 -32.14 17.91 26.62
CA PHE A 30 -31.76 16.71 25.88
C PHE A 30 -31.04 15.73 26.79
N HIS A 31 -31.31 14.44 26.57
CA HIS A 31 -30.68 13.35 27.32
C HIS A 31 -29.18 13.27 26.98
N ARG A 32 -28.32 13.73 27.88
CA ARG A 32 -26.86 13.84 27.63
C ARG A 32 -26.19 12.49 27.38
N GLY A 33 -26.57 11.45 28.13
CA GLY A 33 -26.11 10.08 27.90
C GLY A 33 -26.39 9.55 26.50
N GLU A 34 -27.66 9.57 26.07
CA GLU A 34 -28.04 9.18 24.71
C GLU A 34 -27.41 10.05 23.63
N ALA A 35 -27.28 11.36 23.86
CA ALA A 35 -26.58 12.25 22.94
C ALA A 35 -25.11 11.84 22.77
N LEU A 36 -24.40 11.56 23.85
CA LEU A 36 -23.00 11.09 23.81
C LEU A 36 -22.89 9.78 23.01
N LEU A 37 -23.75 8.79 23.28
CA LEU A 37 -23.76 7.53 22.54
C LEU A 37 -24.07 7.73 21.05
N SER A 38 -24.98 8.64 20.73
CA SER A 38 -25.28 9.03 19.35
C SER A 38 -24.07 9.63 18.63
N PHE A 39 -23.28 10.47 19.32
CA PHE A 39 -22.02 10.98 18.76
C PHE A 39 -20.99 9.87 18.54
N CYS A 40 -20.88 8.92 19.46
CA CYS A 40 -19.95 7.79 19.33
C CYS A 40 -20.27 6.92 18.10
N ARG A 41 -21.56 6.78 17.73
CA ARG A 41 -22.00 6.05 16.53
C ARG A 41 -21.49 6.65 15.22
N GLN A 42 -21.09 7.92 15.21
CA GLN A 42 -20.53 8.56 14.02
C GLN A 42 -19.18 7.95 13.60
N TYR A 43 -18.49 7.24 14.49
CA TYR A 43 -17.38 6.38 14.13
C TYR A 43 -17.94 5.01 13.67
N PRO A 44 -17.89 4.68 12.38
CA PRO A 44 -18.67 3.57 11.83
C PRO A 44 -18.12 2.20 12.23
N SER A 45 -16.82 2.10 12.55
CA SER A 45 -16.16 0.81 12.77
C SER A 45 -15.18 0.84 13.95
N LEU A 46 -14.93 -0.36 14.48
CA LEU A 46 -13.88 -0.61 15.45
C LEU A 46 -12.49 -0.31 14.86
N MET A 47 -12.29 -0.54 13.56
CA MET A 47 -11.04 -0.24 12.86
C MET A 47 -10.67 1.25 12.99
N LYS A 48 -11.61 2.15 12.66
CA LYS A 48 -11.37 3.60 12.77
C LYS A 48 -11.16 4.05 14.22
N THR A 49 -11.81 3.36 15.16
CA THR A 49 -11.63 3.57 16.60
C THR A 49 -10.21 3.19 17.06
N ILE A 50 -9.67 2.06 16.60
CA ILE A 50 -8.30 1.63 16.89
C ILE A 50 -7.28 2.60 16.28
N LEU A 51 -7.48 3.00 15.00
CA LEU A 51 -6.60 3.95 14.32
C LEU A 51 -6.52 5.29 15.08
N GLU A 52 -7.64 5.80 15.58
CA GLU A 52 -7.67 7.02 16.41
C GLU A 52 -6.87 6.85 17.73
N MET A 53 -6.87 5.66 18.34
CA MET A 53 -6.06 5.40 19.53
C MET A 53 -4.56 5.34 19.22
N ILE A 54 -4.18 4.69 18.11
CA ILE A 54 -2.78 4.66 17.65
C ILE A 54 -2.27 6.08 17.42
N GLN A 55 -3.08 6.87 16.71
CA GLN A 55 -2.84 8.27 16.45
C GLN A 55 -2.62 9.08 17.74
N ASN A 56 -3.46 8.89 18.76
CA ASN A 56 -3.31 9.55 20.05
C ASN A 56 -2.00 9.15 20.76
N GLY A 57 -1.55 7.90 20.60
CA GLY A 57 -0.25 7.45 21.10
C GLY A 57 0.91 8.20 20.42
N ILE A 58 0.89 8.26 19.09
CA ILE A 58 1.90 8.97 18.27
C ILE A 58 1.94 10.46 18.66
N ASP A 59 0.78 11.12 18.75
CA ASP A 59 0.64 12.52 19.17
C ASP A 59 1.19 12.82 20.57
N MET A 60 1.24 11.80 21.43
CA MET A 60 1.73 11.87 22.80
C MET A 60 3.18 11.39 22.94
N GLU A 61 3.95 11.49 21.85
CA GLU A 61 5.38 11.17 21.79
C GLU A 61 5.68 9.71 22.18
N ALA A 62 4.76 8.79 21.90
CA ALA A 62 5.05 7.37 22.04
C ALA A 62 6.15 6.96 21.06
N THR A 63 7.09 6.14 21.52
CA THR A 63 8.05 5.45 20.65
C THR A 63 7.54 4.07 20.25
N VAL A 64 6.58 3.54 20.99
CA VAL A 64 6.02 2.21 20.77
C VAL A 64 4.52 2.23 21.03
N VAL A 65 3.74 1.71 20.08
CA VAL A 65 2.30 1.46 20.26
C VAL A 65 2.01 -0.02 20.02
N TYR A 66 1.33 -0.66 20.98
CA TYR A 66 0.90 -2.05 20.91
C TYR A 66 -0.62 -2.14 20.82
N VAL A 67 -1.10 -2.88 19.83
CA VAL A 67 -2.52 -3.17 19.60
C VAL A 67 -2.73 -4.68 19.73
N ALA A 68 -3.60 -5.10 20.65
CA ALA A 68 -4.06 -6.48 20.75
C ALA A 68 -5.56 -6.56 20.57
N VAL A 69 -6.00 -7.35 19.59
CA VAL A 69 -7.41 -7.61 19.30
C VAL A 69 -7.67 -9.09 19.51
N ASP A 70 -8.57 -9.41 20.43
CA ASP A 70 -9.07 -10.76 20.68
C ASP A 70 -10.55 -10.80 20.34
N LEU A 71 -10.88 -11.24 19.13
CA LEU A 71 -12.27 -11.29 18.68
C LEU A 71 -13.05 -12.42 19.37
N ASP A 72 -12.36 -13.48 19.80
CA ASP A 72 -12.95 -14.62 20.49
C ASP A 72 -13.35 -14.24 21.92
N ALA A 73 -12.44 -13.60 22.66
CA ALA A 73 -12.71 -13.05 23.99
C ALA A 73 -13.47 -11.70 23.96
N ARG A 74 -13.66 -11.12 22.76
CA ARG A 74 -14.27 -9.81 22.52
C ARG A 74 -13.58 -8.69 23.32
N GLN A 75 -12.25 -8.66 23.27
CA GLN A 75 -11.41 -7.69 23.96
C GLN A 75 -10.48 -6.98 22.99
N VAL A 76 -10.23 -5.70 23.24
CA VAL A 76 -9.21 -4.91 22.53
C VAL A 76 -8.37 -4.18 23.56
N PHE A 77 -7.06 -4.14 23.33
CA PHE A 77 -6.10 -3.35 24.08
C PHE A 77 -5.33 -2.48 23.10
N VAL A 78 -5.23 -1.19 23.37
CA VAL A 78 -4.27 -0.29 22.73
C VAL A 78 -3.43 0.34 23.82
N ILE A 79 -2.11 0.21 23.72
CA ILE A 79 -1.18 0.56 24.78
C ILE A 79 -0.01 1.32 24.18
N ASP A 80 0.40 2.41 24.80
CA ASP A 80 1.52 3.22 24.34
C ASP A 80 2.44 3.64 25.50
N ASP A 81 3.67 3.96 25.14
CA ASP A 81 4.72 4.41 26.06
C ASP A 81 4.95 5.93 26.03
N GLY A 82 3.95 6.69 25.55
CA GLY A 82 3.99 8.14 25.44
C GLY A 82 4.05 8.86 26.79
N LEU A 83 3.73 10.15 26.81
CA LEU A 83 3.85 10.97 28.03
C LEU A 83 2.82 10.62 29.12
N GLY A 84 1.75 9.90 28.79
CA GLY A 84 0.60 9.67 29.65
C GLY A 84 -0.27 10.90 29.85
N THR A 85 -1.28 10.79 30.70
CA THR A 85 -2.31 11.83 30.92
C THR A 85 -2.55 12.00 32.41
N THR A 86 -2.59 13.25 32.88
CA THR A 86 -2.96 13.55 34.27
C THR A 86 -4.48 13.53 34.45
N GLN A 87 -4.95 13.66 35.71
CA GLN A 87 -6.37 13.75 35.97
C GLN A 87 -7.00 15.00 35.32
N ASP A 88 -6.32 16.14 35.43
CA ASP A 88 -6.78 17.43 34.94
C ASP A 88 -6.80 17.46 33.40
N ASP A 89 -5.73 16.97 32.76
CA ASP A 89 -5.67 16.86 31.29
C ASP A 89 -6.84 16.03 30.74
N PHE A 90 -7.17 14.91 31.40
CA PHE A 90 -8.29 14.06 30.98
C PHE A 90 -9.63 14.73 31.23
N HIS A 91 -9.77 15.47 32.33
CA HIS A 91 -10.99 16.23 32.62
C HIS A 91 -11.22 17.33 31.57
N GLU A 92 -10.19 18.08 31.21
CA GLU A 92 -10.25 19.06 30.12
C GLU A 92 -10.64 18.41 28.79
N ALA A 93 -10.06 17.24 28.49
CA ALA A 93 -10.42 16.47 27.29
C ALA A 93 -11.91 16.10 27.28
N LEU A 94 -12.48 15.64 28.41
CA LEU A 94 -13.91 15.35 28.53
C LEU A 94 -14.81 16.58 28.36
N LEU A 95 -14.40 17.75 28.88
CA LEU A 95 -15.13 19.02 28.70
C LEU A 95 -15.11 19.53 27.25
N SER A 96 -14.20 19.00 26.44
CA SER A 96 -14.04 19.34 25.02
C SER A 96 -14.72 18.37 24.06
N VAL A 97 -15.39 17.31 24.55
CA VAL A 97 -16.11 16.37 23.68
C VAL A 97 -17.16 17.12 22.86
N ALA A 98 -17.19 16.85 21.55
CA ALA A 98 -18.02 17.54 20.56
C ALA A 98 -17.71 19.05 20.36
N LYS A 99 -16.67 19.59 21.01
CA LYS A 99 -16.12 20.92 20.69
C LYS A 99 -14.84 20.74 19.86
N SER A 100 -14.82 21.28 18.64
CA SER A 100 -13.59 21.31 17.84
C SER A 100 -12.65 22.38 18.40
N VAL A 101 -11.83 22.04 19.41
CA VAL A 101 -10.92 22.97 20.11
C VAL A 101 -9.44 22.65 19.83
N LYS A 102 -9.11 21.97 18.72
CA LYS A 102 -7.72 21.55 18.49
C LYS A 102 -6.85 22.70 17.95
N LYS A 103 -5.65 22.83 18.53
CA LYS A 103 -4.57 23.73 18.06
C LYS A 103 -4.06 23.26 16.68
N PRO A 104 -3.49 24.16 15.85
CA PRO A 104 -2.81 23.76 14.62
C PRO A 104 -1.79 22.64 14.87
N GLY A 105 -1.78 21.61 14.02
CA GLY A 105 -0.86 20.47 14.13
C GLY A 105 -1.31 19.29 15.01
N LYS A 106 -2.42 19.38 15.77
CA LYS A 106 -2.97 18.24 16.52
C LYS A 106 -4.12 17.54 15.76
N LEU A 107 -4.22 16.23 15.89
CA LEU A 107 -5.10 15.34 15.11
C LEU A 107 -6.53 15.27 15.66
N GLY A 108 -7.59 15.33 14.82
CA GLY A 108 -8.99 14.98 15.19
C GLY A 108 -10.05 16.10 15.01
N LYS A 109 -11.05 15.87 14.14
CA LYS A 109 -12.03 16.86 13.63
C LYS A 109 -13.13 17.28 14.62
N PHE A 110 -13.57 16.34 15.47
CA PHE A 110 -14.84 16.46 16.21
C PHE A 110 -14.69 16.41 17.73
N GLY A 111 -13.46 16.28 18.26
CA GLY A 111 -13.24 16.12 19.71
C GLY A 111 -13.84 14.84 20.30
N ILE A 112 -14.34 13.91 19.48
CA ILE A 112 -14.98 12.66 19.93
C ILE A 112 -14.04 11.45 19.87
N GLY A 113 -12.81 11.60 19.39
CA GLY A 113 -11.85 10.49 19.29
C GLY A 113 -11.68 9.72 20.60
N LEU A 114 -11.66 10.45 21.72
CA LEU A 114 -11.57 9.89 23.07
C LEU A 114 -12.77 8.98 23.42
N VAL A 115 -13.98 9.34 22.98
CA VAL A 115 -15.23 8.67 23.35
C VAL A 115 -15.76 7.72 22.27
N SER A 116 -15.19 7.78 21.05
CA SER A 116 -15.53 6.91 19.93
C SER A 116 -15.64 5.40 20.27
N PRO A 117 -14.88 4.83 21.22
CA PRO A 117 -14.97 3.39 21.51
C PRO A 117 -16.21 2.98 22.32
N ILE A 118 -16.90 3.91 22.97
CA ILE A 118 -17.98 3.62 23.93
C ILE A 118 -19.14 2.86 23.26
N ASP A 119 -19.46 3.17 22.00
CA ASP A 119 -20.54 2.48 21.25
C ASP A 119 -20.07 1.15 20.62
N LYS A 120 -18.79 0.81 20.73
CA LYS A 120 -18.19 -0.40 20.13
C LYS A 120 -18.00 -1.52 21.14
N CYS A 121 -18.31 -1.30 22.40
CA CYS A 121 -18.15 -2.26 23.49
C CYS A 121 -19.15 -1.99 24.62
N GLU A 122 -19.33 -2.95 25.54
CA GLU A 122 -20.14 -2.68 26.75
C GLU A 122 -19.38 -1.81 27.77
N CYS A 123 -18.04 -1.94 27.79
CA CYS A 123 -17.20 -1.24 28.75
C CYS A 123 -15.85 -0.86 28.12
N MET A 124 -15.52 0.43 28.20
CA MET A 124 -14.21 0.98 27.90
C MET A 124 -13.52 1.42 29.19
N GLU A 125 -12.27 1.02 29.38
CA GLU A 125 -11.39 1.52 30.43
C GLU A 125 -10.25 2.31 29.79
N PHE A 126 -10.08 3.58 30.16
CA PHE A 126 -8.88 4.36 29.83
C PHE A 126 -8.01 4.43 31.09
N SER A 127 -6.78 3.95 31.03
CA SER A 127 -5.84 4.00 32.16
C SER A 127 -4.58 4.74 31.75
N SER A 128 -4.12 5.70 32.56
CA SER A 128 -2.89 6.41 32.26
C SER A 128 -2.11 6.81 33.50
N ILE A 129 -0.78 6.80 33.40
CA ILE A 129 0.18 7.26 34.40
C ILE A 129 1.08 8.29 33.72
N ALA A 130 0.96 9.57 34.09
CA ALA A 130 1.78 10.62 33.51
C ALA A 130 3.28 10.41 33.84
N ARG A 131 4.14 10.49 32.83
CA ARG A 131 5.59 10.22 32.94
C ARG A 131 6.31 11.21 33.87
N ARG A 132 5.86 12.47 33.92
CA ARG A 132 6.49 13.53 34.72
C ARG A 132 5.85 13.63 36.11
N GLY A 133 6.59 13.15 37.13
CA GLY A 133 6.31 13.44 38.55
C GLY A 133 5.16 12.67 39.19
N ALA A 134 4.38 11.89 38.44
CA ALA A 134 3.23 11.19 38.98
C ALA A 134 3.61 9.88 39.70
N LYS A 135 3.31 9.78 41.00
CA LYS A 135 3.45 8.53 41.78
C LYS A 135 2.32 7.51 41.54
N HIS A 136 1.28 7.93 40.83
CA HIS A 136 0.05 7.20 40.60
C HIS A 136 -0.56 7.66 39.29
N GLY A 137 -1.38 6.80 38.70
CA GLY A 137 -2.24 7.14 37.58
C GLY A 137 -3.69 7.00 37.94
N TYR A 138 -4.53 7.01 36.90
CA TYR A 138 -5.96 6.88 37.02
C TYR A 138 -6.50 5.92 35.96
N THR A 139 -7.59 5.23 36.29
CA THR A 139 -8.43 4.51 35.34
C THR A 139 -9.81 5.16 35.32
N TRP A 140 -10.27 5.60 34.17
CA TRP A 140 -11.65 6.03 33.91
C TRP A 140 -12.42 4.89 33.26
N THR A 141 -13.66 4.68 33.70
CA THR A 141 -14.50 3.56 33.25
C THR A 141 -15.78 4.09 32.61
N PHE A 142 -15.97 3.77 31.34
CA PHE A 142 -17.14 4.12 30.56
C PHE A 142 -17.96 2.86 30.32
N ARG A 143 -19.11 2.75 31.01
CA ARG A 143 -20.08 1.65 30.82
C ARG A 143 -21.27 2.17 30.06
N GLN A 144 -21.62 1.51 28.96
CA GLN A 144 -22.65 2.01 28.05
C GLN A 144 -24.01 2.15 28.75
N ASP A 145 -24.38 1.18 29.58
CA ASP A 145 -25.67 1.18 30.29
C ASP A 145 -25.74 2.26 31.37
N ASP A 146 -24.64 2.48 32.10
CA ASP A 146 -24.56 3.55 33.11
C ASP A 146 -24.64 4.93 32.46
N ILE A 147 -23.97 5.12 31.32
CA ILE A 147 -24.05 6.37 30.54
C ILE A 147 -25.46 6.59 30.02
N ARG A 148 -26.12 5.52 29.52
CA ARG A 148 -27.48 5.61 28.96
C ARG A 148 -28.50 6.08 29.99
N GLN A 149 -28.29 5.79 31.28
CA GLN A 149 -29.21 6.19 32.35
C GLN A 149 -29.01 7.64 32.82
N GLN A 150 -27.98 8.33 32.34
CA GLN A 150 -27.60 9.67 32.79
C GLN A 150 -28.22 10.77 31.90
N HIS A 151 -29.31 11.38 32.37
CA HIS A 151 -30.07 12.39 31.62
C HIS A 151 -29.44 13.79 31.69
N HIS A 152 -29.38 14.40 32.88
CA HIS A 152 -29.02 15.81 33.05
C HIS A 152 -27.52 16.05 33.31
N GLU A 153 -26.85 15.15 34.02
CA GLU A 153 -25.42 15.23 34.34
C GLU A 153 -24.76 13.93 33.94
N LEU A 154 -23.56 14.03 33.35
CA LEU A 154 -22.81 12.89 32.85
C LEU A 154 -21.51 12.79 33.64
N GLU A 155 -21.47 11.85 34.57
CA GLU A 155 -20.35 11.53 35.43
C GLU A 155 -19.66 10.25 34.94
N ILE A 156 -18.35 10.36 34.74
CA ILE A 156 -17.51 9.22 34.39
C ILE A 156 -16.68 8.84 35.62
N PRO A 157 -16.91 7.65 36.22
CA PRO A 157 -16.19 7.22 37.39
C PRO A 157 -14.72 6.98 37.06
N HIS A 158 -13.85 7.31 38.01
CA HIS A 158 -12.42 7.02 37.92
C HIS A 158 -11.87 6.50 39.24
N ARG A 159 -10.77 5.75 39.16
CA ARG A 159 -10.04 5.22 40.33
C ARG A 159 -8.55 5.46 40.20
N ARG A 160 -7.89 5.66 41.33
CA ARG A 160 -6.43 5.79 41.41
C ARG A 160 -5.74 4.44 41.24
N ILE A 161 -4.67 4.39 40.46
CA ILE A 161 -3.87 3.19 40.20
C ILE A 161 -2.38 3.41 40.47
N LYS A 162 -1.66 2.35 40.81
CA LYS A 162 -0.18 2.38 40.98
C LYS A 162 0.57 1.88 39.75
N SER A 163 -0.09 1.07 38.94
CA SER A 163 0.42 0.48 37.70
C SER A 163 -0.73 0.31 36.73
N LEU A 164 -0.43 0.29 35.43
CA LEU A 164 -1.42 -0.05 34.41
C LEU A 164 -1.97 -1.48 34.63
N PRO A 165 -3.22 -1.75 34.22
CA PRO A 165 -3.77 -3.10 34.20
C PRO A 165 -2.87 -4.05 33.38
N ALA A 166 -2.87 -5.33 33.73
CA ALA A 166 -2.20 -6.34 32.93
C ALA A 166 -2.98 -6.60 31.63
N VAL A 167 -2.25 -6.82 30.54
CA VAL A 167 -2.82 -7.40 29.32
C VAL A 167 -3.26 -8.84 29.53
N GLY A 168 -4.17 -9.32 28.67
CA GLY A 168 -4.56 -10.73 28.64
C GLY A 168 -3.34 -11.66 28.52
N LYS A 169 -3.42 -12.85 29.14
CA LYS A 169 -2.32 -13.83 29.15
C LYS A 169 -1.85 -14.22 27.74
N SER A 170 -2.77 -14.25 26.77
CA SER A 170 -2.52 -14.55 25.35
C SER A 170 -1.56 -13.57 24.66
N PHE A 171 -1.49 -12.33 25.15
CA PHE A 171 -0.72 -11.23 24.56
C PHE A 171 0.53 -10.88 25.35
N LYS A 172 0.68 -11.39 26.58
CA LYS A 172 1.83 -11.07 27.43
C LYS A 172 3.17 -11.47 26.79
N SER A 173 3.19 -12.53 25.99
CA SER A 173 4.39 -12.94 25.24
C SER A 173 4.87 -11.91 24.22
N ASP A 174 3.95 -11.06 23.75
CA ASP A 174 4.18 -10.13 22.65
C ASP A 174 4.75 -8.80 23.17
N LEU A 175 4.70 -8.59 24.49
CA LEU A 175 5.31 -7.46 25.20
C LEU A 175 6.77 -7.78 25.57
N THR A 176 7.59 -8.09 24.56
CA THR A 176 9.00 -8.43 24.69
C THR A 176 9.87 -7.55 23.77
N GLY A 177 11.18 -7.50 24.03
CA GLY A 177 12.09 -6.64 23.26
C GLY A 177 11.76 -5.15 23.44
N ARG A 178 11.63 -4.41 22.33
CA ARG A 178 11.21 -3.00 22.34
C ARG A 178 9.79 -2.79 22.86
N PHE A 179 8.91 -3.78 22.72
CA PHE A 179 7.54 -3.77 23.27
C PHE A 179 7.50 -4.25 24.74
N GLY A 180 8.65 -4.51 25.35
CA GLY A 180 8.76 -4.76 26.80
C GLY A 180 8.92 -3.50 27.64
N THR A 181 8.67 -2.31 27.07
CA THR A 181 8.87 -1.02 27.74
C THR A 181 7.83 -0.77 28.84
N LYS A 182 8.09 0.23 29.67
CA LYS A 182 7.12 0.69 30.66
C LYS A 182 6.09 1.60 29.99
N TYR A 183 4.99 1.00 29.60
CA TYR A 183 3.81 1.68 29.08
C TYR A 183 3.26 2.72 30.06
N GLN A 184 2.72 3.82 29.51
CA GLN A 184 2.11 4.90 30.28
C GLN A 184 0.60 4.97 30.11
N THR A 185 0.07 4.58 28.96
CA THR A 185 -1.39 4.63 28.69
C THR A 185 -1.89 3.29 28.17
N MET A 186 -3.11 2.92 28.55
CA MET A 186 -3.83 1.75 28.07
C MET A 186 -5.29 2.10 27.86
N VAL A 187 -5.80 1.85 26.66
CA VAL A 187 -7.24 1.77 26.38
C VAL A 187 -7.62 0.31 26.26
N LYS A 188 -8.62 -0.11 27.03
CA LYS A 188 -9.14 -1.48 27.02
C LYS A 188 -10.62 -1.48 26.74
N LEU A 189 -11.03 -2.21 25.71
CA LEU A 189 -12.43 -2.45 25.37
C LEU A 189 -12.81 -3.86 25.79
N THR A 190 -13.93 -4.02 26.47
CA THR A 190 -14.43 -5.29 26.96
C THR A 190 -15.81 -5.57 26.40
N LYS A 191 -16.04 -6.80 25.93
CA LYS A 191 -17.25 -7.21 25.22
C LYS A 191 -17.53 -6.31 24.01
N VAL A 192 -16.52 -6.16 23.16
CA VAL A 192 -16.63 -5.50 21.85
C VAL A 192 -17.81 -6.05 21.06
N THR A 193 -18.61 -5.23 20.39
CA THR A 193 -19.84 -5.65 19.69
C THR A 193 -19.62 -6.88 18.79
N SER A 194 -20.59 -7.81 18.77
CA SER A 194 -20.57 -8.97 17.88
C SER A 194 -21.07 -8.64 16.47
N ASP A 195 -21.52 -7.41 16.23
CA ASP A 195 -21.88 -6.94 14.90
C ASP A 195 -20.65 -6.98 13.98
N ARG A 196 -20.67 -7.87 12.99
CA ARG A 196 -19.56 -8.07 12.06
C ARG A 196 -19.27 -6.84 11.20
N LEU A 197 -20.28 -6.02 10.88
CA LEU A 197 -20.05 -4.81 10.08
C LEU A 197 -19.23 -3.76 10.84
N ILE A 198 -19.33 -3.77 12.17
CA ILE A 198 -18.64 -2.82 13.04
C ILE A 198 -17.31 -3.39 13.53
N SER A 199 -17.28 -4.67 13.90
CA SER A 199 -16.15 -5.32 14.60
C SER A 199 -15.16 -6.04 13.68
N GLN A 200 -15.38 -6.07 12.37
CA GLN A 200 -14.46 -6.71 11.43
C GLN A 200 -13.09 -6.03 11.46
N ILE A 201 -12.10 -6.78 11.96
CA ILE A 201 -10.69 -6.42 11.93
C ILE A 201 -9.94 -7.52 11.18
N ASP A 202 -9.15 -7.14 10.19
CA ASP A 202 -8.26 -8.01 9.45
C ASP A 202 -6.84 -7.45 9.60
N LEU A 203 -5.85 -8.32 9.89
CA LEU A 203 -4.50 -7.89 10.22
C LEU A 203 -3.83 -7.19 9.03
N ASP A 204 -4.00 -7.72 7.82
CA ASP A 204 -3.45 -7.13 6.59
C ASP A 204 -4.04 -5.73 6.35
N THR A 205 -5.37 -5.60 6.47
CA THR A 205 -6.09 -4.35 6.28
C THR A 205 -5.71 -3.31 7.35
N LEU A 206 -5.71 -3.68 8.63
CA LEU A 206 -5.35 -2.77 9.72
C LEU A 206 -3.90 -2.31 9.60
N SER A 207 -2.98 -3.23 9.25
CA SER A 207 -1.56 -2.87 9.08
C SER A 207 -1.36 -1.91 7.92
N SER A 208 -2.07 -2.14 6.80
CA SER A 208 -2.04 -1.26 5.64
C SER A 208 -2.57 0.13 5.98
N GLU A 209 -3.69 0.21 6.70
CA GLU A 209 -4.25 1.50 7.15
C GLU A 209 -3.32 2.23 8.14
N VAL A 210 -2.65 1.52 9.05
CA VAL A 210 -1.66 2.15 9.95
C VAL A 210 -0.51 2.76 9.14
N TYR A 211 0.05 2.00 8.19
CA TYR A 211 1.12 2.49 7.34
C TYR A 211 0.67 3.69 6.48
N GLN A 212 -0.49 3.61 5.85
CA GLN A 212 -1.02 4.68 4.99
C GLN A 212 -1.35 5.96 5.76
N ASN A 213 -1.95 5.85 6.94
CA ASN A 213 -2.38 7.02 7.71
C ASN A 213 -1.26 7.60 8.57
N PHE A 214 -0.31 6.78 9.04
CA PHE A 214 0.67 7.17 10.06
C PHE A 214 2.13 6.94 9.68
N GLY A 215 2.44 6.34 8.52
CA GLY A 215 3.81 6.00 8.13
C GLY A 215 4.78 7.18 8.20
N ALA A 216 4.39 8.36 7.71
CA ALA A 216 5.21 9.57 7.77
C ALA A 216 5.47 10.03 9.23
N ALA A 217 4.42 10.08 10.06
CA ALA A 217 4.55 10.46 11.46
C ALA A 217 5.37 9.44 12.26
N MET A 218 5.18 8.15 11.98
CA MET A 218 5.97 7.05 12.54
C MET A 218 7.45 7.21 12.16
N GLN A 219 7.74 7.52 10.90
CA GLN A 219 9.11 7.76 10.41
C GLN A 219 9.78 8.96 11.10
N ARG A 220 9.08 10.09 11.17
CA ARG A 220 9.59 11.32 11.80
C ARG A 220 9.91 11.12 13.28
N ASN A 221 9.03 10.44 13.99
CA ASN A 221 9.11 10.29 15.44
C ASN A 221 9.80 8.98 15.88
N GLY A 222 10.16 8.10 14.92
CA GLY A 222 10.73 6.79 15.20
C GLY A 222 9.79 5.87 15.97
N VAL A 223 8.50 5.89 15.63
CA VAL A 223 7.46 5.10 16.31
C VAL A 223 7.30 3.74 15.64
N GLU A 224 7.31 2.69 16.43
CA GLU A 224 6.98 1.33 16.00
C GLU A 224 5.57 0.94 16.45
N VAL A 225 4.80 0.30 15.57
CA VAL A 225 3.46 -0.20 15.90
C VAL A 225 3.44 -1.73 15.78
N ARG A 226 3.07 -2.45 16.84
CA ARG A 226 2.85 -3.91 16.79
C ARG A 226 1.37 -4.20 16.92
N ILE A 227 0.88 -5.07 16.04
CA ILE A 227 -0.52 -5.47 15.99
C ILE A 227 -0.59 -6.98 16.16
N ALA A 228 -1.32 -7.43 17.17
CA ALA A 228 -1.66 -8.83 17.40
C ALA A 228 -3.17 -9.02 17.26
N VAL A 229 -3.59 -9.93 16.38
CA VAL A 229 -5.01 -10.28 16.18
C VAL A 229 -5.18 -11.76 16.48
N MET A 230 -6.11 -12.07 17.37
CA MET A 230 -6.55 -13.43 17.69
C MET A 230 -7.97 -13.65 17.17
N ARG A 231 -8.13 -14.67 16.32
CA ARG A 231 -9.41 -15.11 15.75
C ARG A 231 -9.42 -16.62 15.62
N ASP A 232 -10.50 -17.26 16.03
CA ASP A 232 -10.69 -18.71 15.92
C ASP A 232 -9.52 -19.48 16.57
N GLY A 233 -8.98 -18.96 17.67
CA GLY A 233 -7.82 -19.50 18.39
C GLY A 233 -6.46 -19.32 17.69
N VAL A 234 -6.42 -18.76 16.48
CA VAL A 234 -5.18 -18.45 15.75
C VAL A 234 -4.76 -17.03 16.07
N LYS A 235 -3.49 -16.87 16.49
CA LYS A 235 -2.88 -15.56 16.75
C LYS A 235 -1.93 -15.20 15.62
N GLU A 236 -2.17 -14.06 15.00
CA GLU A 236 -1.28 -13.45 14.03
C GLU A 236 -0.69 -12.17 14.63
N VAL A 237 0.59 -11.92 14.38
CA VAL A 237 1.31 -10.74 14.89
C VAL A 237 2.06 -10.09 13.74
N ARG A 238 2.01 -8.76 13.66
CA ARG A 238 2.78 -7.97 12.71
C ARG A 238 3.40 -6.75 13.38
N ASP A 239 4.68 -6.56 13.10
CA ASP A 239 5.39 -5.34 13.42
C ASP A 239 5.34 -4.43 12.19
N ILE A 240 5.03 -3.16 12.44
CA ILE A 240 4.96 -2.11 11.44
C ILE A 240 6.05 -1.14 11.81
N ASP A 241 7.15 -1.27 11.10
CA ASP A 241 8.30 -0.41 11.26
C ASP A 241 8.10 0.91 10.51
N PRO A 242 8.71 2.00 11.00
CA PRO A 242 8.77 3.29 10.33
C PRO A 242 9.72 3.28 9.12
N GLU A 243 9.80 2.17 8.38
CA GLU A 243 10.69 2.06 7.24
C GLU A 243 10.32 3.11 6.18
N PRO A 244 11.32 3.74 5.54
CA PRO A 244 11.06 4.48 4.32
C PRO A 244 10.39 3.56 3.29
N PHE A 245 9.77 4.16 2.29
CA PHE A 245 9.30 3.47 1.08
C PHE A 245 10.23 2.30 0.70
N ARG A 246 9.64 1.12 0.48
CA ARG A 246 10.39 -0.16 0.39
C ARG A 246 11.19 -0.28 -0.91
N GLY A 247 10.83 0.51 -1.90
CA GLY A 247 11.38 0.52 -3.24
C GLY A 247 12.78 1.09 -3.38
N ASP A 248 13.31 0.97 -4.60
CA ASP A 248 14.49 1.72 -5.01
C ASP A 248 14.10 3.19 -5.22
N PRO A 249 14.82 4.16 -4.64
CA PRO A 249 14.52 5.59 -4.82
C PRO A 249 14.81 6.07 -6.24
N PHE A 250 13.96 6.97 -6.73
CA PHE A 250 14.25 7.82 -7.90
C PHE A 250 14.90 9.14 -7.45
N ASP A 251 15.44 9.90 -8.40
CA ASP A 251 15.92 11.24 -8.13
C ASP A 251 14.75 12.14 -7.71
N VAL A 252 14.94 12.89 -6.62
CA VAL A 252 13.94 13.83 -6.12
C VAL A 252 13.85 15.02 -7.06
N VAL A 253 12.66 15.27 -7.60
CA VAL A 253 12.40 16.41 -8.48
C VAL A 253 11.77 17.53 -7.65
N VAL A 254 12.25 18.75 -7.84
CA VAL A 254 11.78 19.92 -7.09
C VAL A 254 11.39 21.02 -8.08
N TYR A 255 10.17 21.54 -7.91
CA TYR A 255 9.67 22.72 -8.63
C TYR A 255 9.48 23.88 -7.65
N GLU A 256 9.72 25.09 -8.12
CA GLU A 256 9.41 26.33 -7.42
C GLU A 256 8.48 27.16 -8.30
N ASP A 257 7.32 27.53 -7.76
CA ASP A 257 6.32 28.35 -8.45
C ASP A 257 5.76 29.40 -7.48
N SER A 258 5.38 30.57 -8.00
CA SER A 258 5.03 31.72 -7.16
C SER A 258 3.78 31.50 -6.32
N ASP A 259 2.87 30.65 -6.79
CA ASP A 259 1.55 30.49 -6.18
C ASP A 259 1.45 29.18 -5.38
N THR A 260 2.10 28.10 -5.86
CA THR A 260 2.22 26.84 -5.12
C THR A 260 3.34 26.82 -4.09
N GLY A 261 4.32 27.71 -4.21
CA GLY A 261 5.57 27.64 -3.47
C GLY A 261 6.42 26.46 -3.95
N ARG A 262 7.09 25.80 -3.01
CA ARG A 262 7.94 24.64 -3.32
C ARG A 262 7.14 23.34 -3.42
N VAL A 263 7.34 22.60 -4.50
CA VAL A 263 6.81 21.25 -4.72
C VAL A 263 7.96 20.24 -4.80
N GLU A 264 7.96 19.23 -3.93
CA GLU A 264 8.94 18.13 -3.92
C GLU A 264 8.26 16.82 -4.29
N ILE A 265 8.75 16.15 -5.34
CA ILE A 265 8.26 14.85 -5.79
C ILE A 265 9.32 13.80 -5.45
N GLU A 266 9.03 13.01 -4.42
CA GLU A 266 9.90 11.95 -3.92
C GLU A 266 9.23 10.59 -4.18
N LEU A 267 9.71 9.87 -5.19
CA LEU A 267 9.14 8.60 -5.62
C LEU A 267 10.15 7.46 -5.51
N PHE A 268 9.61 6.26 -5.33
CA PHE A 268 10.32 5.00 -5.25
C PHE A 268 9.62 3.97 -6.13
N ARG A 269 10.40 3.00 -6.60
CA ARG A 269 9.89 1.85 -7.35
C ARG A 269 9.17 0.89 -6.42
N ALA A 270 7.85 0.77 -6.53
CA ALA A 270 7.07 -0.04 -5.61
C ALA A 270 7.45 -1.53 -5.64
N PRO A 271 7.56 -2.21 -4.49
CA PRO A 271 7.85 -3.63 -4.44
C PRO A 271 6.69 -4.46 -5.02
N ARG A 272 7.02 -5.65 -5.51
CA ARG A 272 6.00 -6.62 -5.92
C ARG A 272 5.40 -7.33 -4.71
N GLN A 273 4.09 -7.34 -4.63
CA GLN A 273 3.33 -8.16 -3.71
C GLN A 273 2.36 -9.05 -4.49
N ARG A 274 2.45 -10.38 -4.27
CA ARG A 274 1.60 -11.37 -4.96
C ARG A 274 1.63 -11.23 -6.50
N GLY A 275 2.80 -10.96 -7.07
CA GLY A 275 3.00 -10.85 -8.52
C GLY A 275 2.58 -9.53 -9.16
N ARG A 276 2.14 -8.53 -8.38
CA ARG A 276 1.82 -7.19 -8.88
C ARG A 276 2.54 -6.13 -8.04
N ARG A 277 2.94 -5.02 -8.66
CA ARG A 277 3.36 -3.85 -7.89
C ARG A 277 2.11 -3.22 -7.25
N GLN A 278 2.24 -2.81 -5.99
CA GLN A 278 1.16 -2.20 -5.21
C GLN A 278 1.67 -0.95 -4.50
N GLY A 279 2.28 -0.06 -5.27
CA GLY A 279 2.71 1.23 -4.76
C GLY A 279 1.56 2.18 -4.51
N ASP A 280 1.76 3.10 -3.58
CA ASP A 280 0.83 4.17 -3.28
C ASP A 280 1.58 5.49 -3.14
N VAL A 281 1.03 6.54 -3.76
CA VAL A 281 1.59 7.89 -3.73
C VAL A 281 0.68 8.77 -2.88
N SER A 282 1.28 9.46 -1.92
CA SER A 282 0.56 10.38 -1.03
C SER A 282 0.90 11.83 -1.34
N PHE A 283 -0.06 12.72 -1.10
CA PHE A 283 0.11 14.16 -1.28
C PHE A 283 0.06 14.84 0.07
N MET A 284 1.05 15.66 0.40
CA MET A 284 1.21 16.28 1.71
C MET A 284 1.49 17.77 1.60
N MET A 285 1.06 18.54 2.60
CA MET A 285 1.54 19.90 2.78
C MET A 285 3.00 19.85 3.30
N LEU A 286 3.88 20.72 2.81
CA LEU A 286 5.27 20.76 3.24
C LEU A 286 5.36 21.05 4.75
N GLY A 287 6.05 20.20 5.50
CA GLY A 287 6.14 20.28 6.96
C GLY A 287 5.00 19.60 7.72
N ASP A 288 3.95 19.14 7.03
CA ASP A 288 2.88 18.34 7.63
C ASP A 288 3.17 16.84 7.53
N ASP A 289 2.50 16.03 8.36
CA ASP A 289 2.53 14.56 8.32
C ASP A 289 1.31 13.96 7.60
N PHE A 290 0.29 14.78 7.30
CA PHE A 290 -0.95 14.29 6.72
C PHE A 290 -0.90 14.16 5.21
N GLY A 291 -0.94 12.90 4.77
CA GLY A 291 -1.10 12.52 3.38
C GLY A 291 -2.56 12.40 2.96
N VAL A 292 -2.92 13.08 1.88
CA VAL A 292 -4.09 12.73 1.06
C VAL A 292 -3.69 11.59 0.13
N THR A 293 -4.44 10.50 0.14
CA THR A 293 -4.16 9.34 -0.74
C THR A 293 -4.34 9.70 -2.21
N MET A 294 -3.65 9.00 -3.10
CA MET A 294 -3.79 9.17 -4.55
C MET A 294 -5.26 9.08 -5.00
N LYS A 295 -6.02 8.14 -4.43
CA LYS A 295 -7.44 7.97 -4.76
C LYS A 295 -8.28 9.20 -4.39
N SER A 296 -8.09 9.75 -3.20
CA SER A 296 -8.81 10.95 -2.76
C SER A 296 -8.43 12.16 -3.59
N PHE A 297 -7.14 12.36 -3.86
CA PHE A 297 -6.64 13.43 -4.71
C PHE A 297 -7.19 13.33 -6.15
N ALA A 298 -7.19 12.12 -6.74
CA ALA A 298 -7.75 11.89 -8.07
C ALA A 298 -9.26 12.17 -8.13
N ASN A 299 -10.02 11.78 -7.11
CA ASN A 299 -11.45 12.08 -7.05
C ASN A 299 -11.71 13.59 -6.92
N GLN A 300 -10.86 14.30 -6.18
CA GLN A 300 -10.93 15.75 -6.08
C GLN A 300 -10.66 16.41 -7.44
N ALA A 301 -9.61 15.99 -8.14
CA ALA A 301 -9.28 16.50 -9.48
C ALA A 301 -10.43 16.27 -10.50
N ARG A 302 -11.11 15.11 -10.43
CA ARG A 302 -12.29 14.78 -11.26
C ARG A 302 -13.52 15.61 -10.94
N GLY A 303 -13.70 15.99 -9.68
CA GLY A 303 -14.80 16.86 -9.26
C GLY A 303 -14.62 18.31 -9.75
N GLY A 304 -13.38 18.70 -10.07
CA GLY A 304 -13.05 19.98 -10.66
C GLY A 304 -12.91 19.92 -12.19
N SER A 305 -12.70 21.08 -12.80
CA SER A 305 -12.42 21.23 -14.24
C SER A 305 -10.95 20.95 -14.61
N TYR A 306 -10.22 20.23 -13.76
CA TYR A 306 -8.76 20.06 -13.89
C TYR A 306 -8.34 18.68 -14.39
N TRP A 307 -9.28 17.73 -14.45
CA TRP A 307 -8.99 16.37 -14.88
C TRP A 307 -8.32 16.32 -16.24
N ASP A 308 -8.78 17.12 -17.20
CA ASP A 308 -8.26 17.10 -18.58
C ASP A 308 -6.78 17.52 -18.66
N VAL A 309 -6.29 18.29 -17.69
CA VAL A 309 -4.88 18.70 -17.61
C VAL A 309 -4.05 17.57 -16.99
N VAL A 310 -4.45 17.07 -15.82
CA VAL A 310 -3.57 16.24 -14.98
C VAL A 310 -3.83 14.73 -15.11
N ALA A 311 -4.73 14.31 -16.01
CA ALA A 311 -5.17 12.92 -16.14
C ALA A 311 -4.01 11.95 -16.36
N ASN A 312 -3.02 12.31 -17.17
CA ASN A 312 -1.87 11.45 -17.48
C ASN A 312 -0.99 11.26 -16.24
N ALA A 313 -0.60 12.36 -15.59
CA ALA A 313 0.18 12.33 -14.36
C ALA A 313 -0.51 11.50 -13.26
N ILE A 314 -1.82 11.72 -13.04
CA ILE A 314 -2.60 10.92 -12.07
C ILE A 314 -2.70 9.45 -12.49
N GLY A 315 -2.83 9.17 -13.78
CA GLY A 315 -2.85 7.80 -14.30
C GLY A 315 -1.53 7.06 -14.02
N VAL A 316 -0.40 7.75 -14.20
CA VAL A 316 0.94 7.23 -13.92
C VAL A 316 1.17 7.03 -12.42
N LEU A 317 0.92 8.06 -11.61
CA LEU A 317 1.11 8.00 -10.15
C LEU A 317 0.15 6.97 -9.51
N GLY A 318 -1.06 6.81 -10.07
CA GLY A 318 -2.05 5.82 -9.65
C GLY A 318 -1.90 4.43 -10.28
N SER A 319 -0.85 4.16 -11.04
CA SER A 319 -0.63 2.87 -11.71
C SER A 319 -0.25 1.73 -10.75
N GLY A 320 0.25 2.07 -9.56
CA GLY A 320 0.80 1.12 -8.60
C GLY A 320 2.26 0.75 -8.84
N PHE A 321 2.92 1.32 -9.87
CA PHE A 321 4.37 1.15 -10.08
C PHE A 321 5.22 2.00 -9.14
N PHE A 322 4.66 3.12 -8.65
CA PHE A 322 5.34 4.05 -7.76
C PHE A 322 4.74 3.99 -6.37
N GLU A 323 5.61 4.05 -5.37
CA GLU A 323 5.25 4.47 -4.02
C GLU A 323 6.01 5.75 -3.69
N GLY A 324 5.47 6.61 -2.85
CA GLY A 324 6.16 7.86 -2.54
C GLY A 324 5.28 8.93 -1.95
N VAL A 325 5.82 10.14 -1.95
CA VAL A 325 5.17 11.32 -1.42
C VAL A 325 5.47 12.54 -2.27
N ILE A 326 4.44 13.34 -2.49
CA ILE A 326 4.50 14.62 -3.17
C ILE A 326 4.17 15.69 -2.13
N ARG A 327 5.14 16.56 -1.82
CA ARG A 327 5.00 17.62 -0.83
C ARG A 327 4.84 18.96 -1.52
N CYS A 328 3.91 19.79 -1.07
CA CYS A 328 3.69 21.12 -1.63
C CYS A 328 3.46 22.15 -0.51
N GLU A 329 4.09 23.31 -0.61
CA GLU A 329 4.06 24.35 0.43
C GLU A 329 2.73 25.10 0.50
N GLY A 330 2.17 25.52 -0.64
CA GLY A 330 1.01 26.41 -0.70
C GLY A 330 -0.37 25.72 -0.58
N ILE A 331 -0.42 24.39 -0.61
CA ILE A 331 -1.70 23.66 -0.50
C ILE A 331 -2.19 23.61 0.95
N GLU A 332 -3.50 23.77 1.14
CA GLU A 332 -4.12 23.69 2.46
C GLU A 332 -5.01 22.47 2.58
N LEU A 333 -4.92 21.72 3.67
CA LEU A 333 -5.83 20.62 3.95
C LEU A 333 -7.23 21.12 4.34
N ASN A 334 -8.27 20.40 3.91
CA ASN A 334 -9.59 20.55 4.50
C ASN A 334 -9.58 20.08 5.96
N ALA A 335 -10.58 20.51 6.73
CA ALA A 335 -10.71 20.14 8.14
C ALA A 335 -10.87 18.61 8.37
N ASP A 336 -11.26 17.86 7.33
CA ASP A 336 -11.29 16.39 7.34
C ASP A 336 -9.98 15.71 6.96
N ARG A 337 -9.00 16.47 6.44
CA ARG A 337 -7.71 15.97 5.96
C ARG A 337 -7.82 14.86 4.92
N ALA A 338 -9.00 14.69 4.33
CA ALA A 338 -9.25 13.71 3.28
C ALA A 338 -9.04 14.32 1.88
N SER A 339 -8.94 15.65 1.81
CA SER A 339 -8.80 16.43 0.58
C SER A 339 -8.18 17.79 0.89
N PHE A 340 -7.78 18.52 -0.14
CA PHE A 340 -7.28 19.88 -0.03
C PHE A 340 -8.38 20.92 -0.21
N LYS A 341 -8.20 22.14 0.32
CA LYS A 341 -9.05 23.27 -0.03
C LYS A 341 -8.80 23.66 -1.49
N TYR A 342 -9.85 24.04 -2.21
CA TYR A 342 -9.69 24.61 -3.53
C TYR A 342 -9.13 26.03 -3.41
N ASN A 343 -7.86 26.20 -3.77
CA ASN A 343 -7.15 27.48 -3.87
C ASN A 343 -6.24 27.50 -5.12
N GLU A 344 -5.60 28.64 -5.39
CA GLU A 344 -4.68 28.79 -6.53
C GLU A 344 -3.48 27.82 -6.44
N ALA A 345 -2.96 27.58 -5.23
CA ALA A 345 -1.89 26.61 -5.03
C ALA A 345 -2.31 25.19 -5.44
N LEU A 346 -3.51 24.71 -5.07
CA LEU A 346 -3.96 23.38 -5.52
C LEU A 346 -4.12 23.32 -7.04
N HIS A 347 -4.58 24.42 -7.66
CA HIS A 347 -4.68 24.50 -9.11
C HIS A 347 -3.31 24.36 -9.78
N ASN A 348 -2.34 25.15 -9.34
CA ASN A 348 -0.99 25.12 -9.92
C ASN A 348 -0.25 23.82 -9.59
N LEU A 349 -0.57 23.14 -8.49
CA LEU A 349 -0.04 21.80 -8.23
C LEU A 349 -0.43 20.83 -9.36
N TYR A 350 -1.66 20.90 -9.87
CA TYR A 350 -2.05 20.08 -11.03
C TYR A 350 -1.23 20.40 -12.29
N LEU A 351 -0.87 21.67 -12.51
CA LEU A 351 -0.01 22.09 -13.62
C LEU A 351 1.43 21.58 -13.44
N VAL A 352 1.96 21.65 -12.23
CA VAL A 352 3.29 21.12 -11.88
C VAL A 352 3.34 19.60 -12.09
N LEU A 353 2.28 18.87 -11.74
CA LEU A 353 2.23 17.43 -11.96
C LEU A 353 2.18 17.05 -13.45
N ASP A 354 1.48 17.83 -14.27
CA ASP A 354 1.47 17.65 -15.72
C ASP A 354 2.87 17.91 -16.32
N THR A 355 3.52 19.00 -15.89
CA THR A 355 4.90 19.32 -16.25
C THR A 355 5.85 18.19 -15.87
N TRP A 356 5.75 17.68 -14.63
CA TRP A 356 6.53 16.54 -14.17
C TRP A 356 6.31 15.29 -15.01
N TYR A 357 5.07 15.02 -15.44
CA TYR A 357 4.77 13.88 -16.29
C TYR A 357 5.49 13.98 -17.64
N GLU A 358 5.47 15.16 -18.27
CA GLU A 358 6.13 15.39 -19.56
C GLU A 358 7.67 15.35 -19.44
N GLU A 359 8.24 15.88 -18.36
CA GLU A 359 9.69 15.96 -18.16
C GLU A 359 10.31 14.66 -17.65
N HIS A 360 9.61 13.91 -16.80
CA HIS A 360 10.16 12.77 -16.07
C HIS A 360 9.20 11.57 -16.00
N GLY A 361 7.93 11.80 -15.66
CA GLY A 361 6.99 10.75 -15.29
C GLY A 361 6.71 9.76 -16.42
N ARG A 362 6.62 10.22 -17.67
CA ARG A 362 6.38 9.37 -18.84
C ARG A 362 7.50 8.37 -19.06
N GLU A 363 8.76 8.81 -19.05
CA GLU A 363 9.91 7.93 -19.26
C GLU A 363 10.02 6.89 -18.13
N LEU A 364 9.88 7.33 -16.87
CA LEU A 364 9.89 6.43 -15.72
C LEU A 364 8.78 5.38 -15.80
N TYR A 365 7.57 5.81 -16.16
CA TYR A 365 6.43 4.92 -16.30
C TYR A 365 6.62 3.89 -17.42
N ASP A 366 7.06 4.34 -18.59
CA ASP A 366 7.28 3.45 -19.74
C ASP A 366 8.37 2.43 -19.44
N ALA A 367 9.44 2.83 -18.73
CA ALA A 367 10.50 1.91 -18.28
C ALA A 367 9.97 0.84 -17.31
N GLU A 368 9.21 1.23 -16.28
CA GLU A 368 8.63 0.29 -15.31
C GLU A 368 7.57 -0.61 -15.94
N ARG A 369 6.77 -0.07 -16.86
CA ARG A 369 5.79 -0.84 -17.61
C ARG A 369 6.48 -1.91 -18.46
N GLN A 370 7.51 -1.54 -19.21
CA GLN A 370 8.27 -2.48 -20.03
C GLN A 370 8.93 -3.58 -19.19
N GLU A 371 9.53 -3.23 -18.05
CA GLU A 371 10.09 -4.21 -17.12
C GLU A 371 9.00 -5.14 -16.57
N SER A 372 7.84 -4.60 -16.21
CA SER A 372 6.71 -5.39 -15.73
C SER A 372 6.13 -6.32 -16.79
N ASP A 373 6.00 -5.86 -18.03
CA ASP A 373 5.51 -6.66 -19.15
C ASP A 373 6.50 -7.77 -19.51
N ARG A 374 7.80 -7.46 -19.53
CA ARG A 374 8.87 -8.45 -19.74
C ARG A 374 8.79 -9.58 -18.71
N ASP A 375 8.77 -9.23 -17.42
CA ASP A 375 8.67 -10.23 -16.36
C ASP A 375 7.39 -11.06 -16.44
N ARG A 376 6.27 -10.42 -16.84
CA ARG A 376 5.01 -11.13 -17.07
C ARG A 376 5.17 -12.16 -18.18
N TYR A 377 5.75 -11.79 -19.32
CA TYR A 377 5.99 -12.72 -20.41
C TYR A 377 6.96 -13.84 -20.03
N GLU A 378 8.00 -13.55 -19.25
CA GLU A 378 8.92 -14.55 -18.75
C GLU A 378 8.21 -15.59 -17.87
N ASN A 379 7.34 -15.12 -16.97
CA ASN A 379 6.53 -15.99 -16.11
C ASN A 379 5.53 -16.84 -16.91
N LEU A 380 4.86 -16.26 -17.92
CA LEU A 380 3.94 -16.99 -18.79
C LEU A 380 4.69 -18.03 -19.63
N GLY A 381 5.84 -17.64 -20.18
CA GLY A 381 6.69 -18.54 -20.95
C GLY A 381 7.19 -19.72 -20.15
N THR A 382 7.60 -19.49 -18.90
CA THR A 382 8.01 -20.56 -17.98
C THR A 382 6.88 -21.56 -17.77
N GLN A 383 5.68 -21.08 -17.46
CA GLN A 383 4.50 -21.94 -17.27
C GLN A 383 4.12 -22.71 -18.55
N SER A 384 4.23 -22.09 -19.72
CA SER A 384 3.96 -22.76 -20.99
C SER A 384 5.01 -23.82 -21.32
N LEU A 385 6.30 -23.56 -21.04
CA LEU A 385 7.36 -24.57 -21.20
C LEU A 385 7.14 -25.76 -20.25
N GLU A 386 6.77 -25.53 -18.98
CA GLU A 386 6.44 -26.59 -18.02
C GLU A 386 5.31 -27.49 -18.54
N ARG A 387 4.23 -26.89 -19.06
CA ARG A 387 3.11 -27.66 -19.66
C ARG A 387 3.51 -28.43 -20.90
N LEU A 388 4.30 -27.81 -21.78
CA LEU A 388 4.78 -28.49 -22.98
C LEU A 388 5.62 -29.71 -22.60
N GLN A 389 6.48 -29.61 -21.58
CA GLN A 389 7.30 -30.73 -21.11
C GLN A 389 6.44 -31.91 -20.66
N GLU A 390 5.30 -31.66 -20.02
CA GLU A 390 4.37 -32.72 -19.61
C GLU A 390 3.70 -33.43 -20.80
N LEU A 391 3.47 -32.71 -21.90
CA LEU A 391 2.72 -33.21 -23.06
C LEU A 391 3.60 -33.91 -24.10
N LEU A 392 4.86 -33.52 -24.22
CA LEU A 392 5.76 -33.97 -25.28
C LEU A 392 6.71 -35.06 -24.77
N PRO A 393 6.87 -36.20 -25.48
CA PRO A 393 7.76 -37.26 -25.04
C PRO A 393 9.23 -36.81 -25.02
N ASP A 394 10.00 -37.25 -24.01
CA ASP A 394 11.41 -36.89 -23.74
C ASP A 394 12.33 -36.92 -24.98
N GLY A 395 12.05 -37.81 -25.94
CA GLY A 395 12.85 -37.98 -27.15
C GLY A 395 12.71 -36.84 -28.17
N LEU A 396 11.58 -36.13 -28.20
CA LEU A 396 11.40 -34.94 -29.04
C LEU A 396 12.18 -33.77 -28.45
N TRP A 397 12.08 -33.53 -27.14
CA TRP A 397 12.79 -32.45 -26.44
C TRP A 397 14.31 -32.46 -26.65
N ARG A 398 14.94 -33.64 -26.51
CA ARG A 398 16.41 -33.77 -26.58
C ARG A 398 16.99 -33.51 -27.97
N LYS A 399 16.19 -33.59 -29.04
CA LYS A 399 16.65 -33.34 -30.41
C LYS A 399 16.89 -31.85 -30.68
N PHE A 400 16.28 -30.96 -29.90
CA PHE A 400 16.32 -29.52 -30.15
C PHE A 400 17.33 -28.77 -29.26
N GLY A 401 17.91 -29.43 -28.25
CA GLY A 401 18.87 -28.81 -27.32
C GLY A 401 20.33 -29.16 -27.51
N ARG A 402 20.70 -29.83 -28.61
CA ARG A 402 22.10 -30.01 -28.96
C ARG A 402 22.47 -28.91 -29.96
N PRO A 403 23.29 -27.90 -29.59
CA PRO A 403 23.93 -27.09 -30.60
C PRO A 403 24.61 -28.05 -31.58
N SER A 404 24.29 -27.90 -32.87
CA SER A 404 24.87 -28.73 -33.92
C SER A 404 26.40 -28.61 -33.81
N PRO A 405 27.15 -29.72 -33.71
CA PRO A 405 28.60 -29.63 -33.84
C PRO A 405 28.88 -29.16 -35.28
N ASP A 406 29.50 -27.98 -35.41
CA ASP A 406 29.78 -27.34 -36.69
C ASP A 406 30.24 -28.33 -37.78
N PRO A 407 29.69 -28.25 -39.01
CA PRO A 407 30.25 -28.98 -40.13
C PRO A 407 31.54 -28.28 -40.59
N LYS A 408 32.68 -28.86 -40.21
CA LYS A 408 34.00 -28.76 -40.87
C LYS A 408 34.25 -27.53 -41.75
N GLY A 409 34.90 -26.51 -41.18
CA GLY A 409 35.78 -25.62 -41.93
C GLY A 409 37.21 -26.16 -41.89
N ASP A 410 37.70 -26.63 -43.03
CA ASP A 410 39.10 -27.00 -43.24
C ASP A 410 39.98 -25.77 -43.53
N GLU A 411 41.27 -25.94 -43.23
CA GLU A 411 42.46 -25.15 -43.62
C GLU A 411 42.88 -23.88 -42.84
N LYS A 412 43.77 -24.14 -41.88
CA LYS A 412 45.11 -23.53 -41.70
C LYS A 412 45.26 -22.01 -41.87
N ALA A 413 45.48 -21.35 -40.73
CA ALA A 413 46.66 -20.51 -40.57
C ALA A 413 47.40 -20.95 -39.30
N LYS A 414 48.54 -21.61 -39.48
CA LYS A 414 49.60 -21.65 -38.48
C LYS A 414 50.08 -20.21 -38.30
N ASP A 415 49.96 -19.65 -37.11
CA ASP A 415 51.12 -18.93 -36.60
C ASP A 415 51.35 -19.28 -35.13
N THR A 416 52.62 -19.58 -34.90
CA THR A 416 53.26 -20.08 -33.70
C THR A 416 53.37 -18.99 -32.65
N GLY A 417 53.05 -19.32 -31.40
CA GLY A 417 53.25 -18.46 -30.25
C GLY A 417 53.20 -19.30 -28.98
N ASP A 418 54.30 -20.01 -28.75
CA ASP A 418 54.60 -20.84 -27.57
C ASP A 418 54.44 -20.09 -26.24
N GLY A 419 54.11 -20.86 -25.19
CA GLY A 419 54.21 -20.44 -23.79
C GLY A 419 53.09 -21.03 -22.93
N GLU A 420 53.03 -22.36 -22.79
CA GLU A 420 53.35 -23.07 -21.54
C GLU A 420 52.48 -22.65 -20.33
N THR A 421 51.39 -23.38 -20.08
CA THR A 421 51.28 -24.50 -19.09
C THR A 421 51.42 -24.09 -17.63
N GLY A 422 50.39 -24.39 -16.84
CA GLY A 422 50.47 -24.35 -15.39
C GLY A 422 49.16 -24.72 -14.72
N ASP A 423 48.97 -26.03 -14.53
CA ASP A 423 47.87 -26.68 -13.82
C ASP A 423 47.57 -26.14 -12.40
N ALA A 424 46.32 -26.39 -12.01
CA ALA A 424 45.72 -26.43 -10.67
C ALA A 424 46.62 -27.06 -9.56
N PRO A 425 46.33 -26.97 -8.23
CA PRO A 425 44.98 -26.99 -7.64
C PRO A 425 44.78 -26.19 -6.33
N GLY A 426 43.54 -26.25 -5.83
CA GLY A 426 43.06 -25.47 -4.69
C GLY A 426 43.63 -25.84 -3.33
N THR A 427 43.26 -25.04 -2.32
CA THR A 427 43.36 -25.44 -0.92
C THR A 427 42.24 -24.81 -0.10
N ARG A 428 41.64 -25.67 0.70
CA ARG A 428 40.54 -25.46 1.63
C ARG A 428 41.13 -25.31 3.02
N GLY A 429 40.60 -24.37 3.81
CA GLY A 429 40.57 -24.47 5.28
C GLY A 429 41.49 -23.52 6.03
N GLY A 430 40.98 -22.96 7.14
CA GLY A 430 41.82 -22.38 8.18
C GLY A 430 41.15 -21.30 9.03
N SER A 431 40.48 -21.74 10.09
CA SER A 431 39.96 -20.93 11.19
C SER A 431 41.07 -20.24 12.00
N GLY A 432 40.79 -19.11 12.66
CA GLY A 432 41.72 -18.47 13.59
C GLY A 432 41.17 -17.23 14.31
N SER A 433 40.79 -17.41 15.57
CA SER A 433 40.29 -16.43 16.55
C SER A 433 41.30 -15.39 17.06
N GLY A 434 40.75 -14.27 17.55
CA GLY A 434 41.25 -13.48 18.69
C GLY A 434 41.97 -12.18 18.31
N GLY A 435 41.76 -11.01 18.93
CA GLY A 435 40.98 -10.58 20.09
C GLY A 435 41.51 -9.21 20.56
N GLY A 436 40.63 -8.36 21.12
CA GLY A 436 41.01 -7.32 22.11
C GLY A 436 41.20 -5.85 21.66
N GLY A 437 40.26 -4.98 22.06
CA GLY A 437 40.53 -3.81 22.93
C GLY A 437 41.00 -2.45 22.36
N VAL A 438 40.05 -1.59 21.93
CA VAL A 438 39.64 -0.22 22.44
C VAL A 438 40.72 0.75 23.01
N PRO A 439 40.58 2.12 23.02
CA PRO A 439 39.78 3.10 22.23
C PRO A 439 40.62 4.28 21.64
N GLY A 440 40.04 5.07 20.73
CA GLY A 440 40.42 6.49 20.65
C GLY A 440 40.06 7.23 19.35
N GLY A 441 39.37 8.37 19.51
CA GLY A 441 39.65 9.56 18.70
C GLY A 441 38.78 9.83 17.48
N ARG A 442 37.75 10.66 17.67
CA ARG A 442 37.10 11.49 16.65
C ARG A 442 38.14 12.15 15.73
N THR A 443 37.92 12.09 14.42
CA THR A 443 37.96 13.26 13.50
C THR A 443 37.29 12.87 12.19
N GLY A 444 36.58 13.82 11.59
CA GLY A 444 35.62 13.58 10.52
C GLY A 444 36.26 13.05 9.23
N GLU A 445 35.67 11.99 8.70
CA GLU A 445 35.88 11.57 7.33
C GLU A 445 34.69 12.01 6.48
N THR A 446 35.00 12.92 5.57
CA THR A 446 34.22 13.32 4.41
C THR A 446 33.78 12.06 3.66
N ARG A 447 32.46 11.85 3.55
CA ARG A 447 31.90 10.82 2.68
C ARG A 447 32.44 11.03 1.27
N ARG A 448 33.35 10.15 0.83
CA ARG A 448 33.71 10.01 -0.58
C ARG A 448 32.44 9.64 -1.37
N PRO A 449 32.20 10.27 -2.52
CA PRO A 449 31.06 9.93 -3.35
C PRO A 449 31.21 8.48 -3.80
N THR A 450 30.19 7.68 -3.48
CA THR A 450 29.96 6.37 -4.09
C THR A 450 30.01 6.53 -5.60
N LYS A 451 30.75 5.64 -6.26
CA LYS A 451 30.87 5.56 -7.72
C LYS A 451 29.53 5.86 -8.39
N ARG A 452 29.46 6.96 -9.14
CA ARG A 452 28.38 7.24 -10.08
C ARG A 452 28.18 6.01 -10.95
N ARG A 453 27.00 5.40 -10.89
CA ARG A 453 26.49 4.60 -12.00
C ARG A 453 26.06 5.58 -13.12
N PRO A 454 26.07 5.15 -14.39
CA PRO A 454 25.61 5.98 -15.49
C PRO A 454 24.17 6.43 -15.22
N GLY A 455 23.88 7.71 -15.49
CA GLY A 455 22.55 8.28 -15.37
C GLY A 455 21.55 7.72 -16.40
N PRO A 456 20.29 8.16 -16.32
CA PRO A 456 19.16 7.67 -17.12
C PRO A 456 19.23 8.19 -18.56
N GLY A 457 20.23 7.71 -19.31
CA GLY A 457 20.42 8.04 -20.72
C GLY A 457 21.21 6.98 -21.48
N ASP A 458 21.59 5.88 -20.82
CA ASP A 458 22.22 4.73 -21.47
C ASP A 458 21.12 3.76 -21.88
N THR A 459 20.57 3.94 -23.09
CA THR A 459 19.76 2.95 -23.81
C THR A 459 20.63 1.77 -24.27
N GLY A 460 21.51 1.29 -23.38
CA GLY A 460 22.13 0.00 -23.52
C GLY A 460 21.00 -1.03 -23.48
N GLY A 461 20.59 -1.49 -24.67
CA GLY A 461 19.61 -2.55 -24.80
C GLY A 461 20.03 -3.69 -23.89
N LYS A 462 19.29 -3.88 -22.78
CA LYS A 462 19.49 -5.02 -21.88
C LYS A 462 19.49 -6.27 -22.75
N GLU A 463 20.56 -7.06 -22.66
CA GLU A 463 20.74 -8.30 -23.42
C GLU A 463 19.45 -9.15 -23.38
N PRO A 464 19.14 -9.90 -24.45
CA PRO A 464 17.94 -10.72 -24.53
C PRO A 464 17.83 -11.64 -23.30
N THR A 465 16.74 -11.49 -22.53
CA THR A 465 16.51 -12.38 -21.39
C THR A 465 15.89 -13.68 -21.91
N MET A 466 16.67 -14.75 -21.88
CA MET A 466 16.26 -16.07 -22.36
C MET A 466 15.59 -16.87 -21.23
N VAL A 467 14.33 -17.25 -21.41
CA VAL A 467 13.63 -18.14 -20.47
C VAL A 467 14.03 -19.58 -20.78
N ARG A 468 14.90 -20.15 -19.94
CA ARG A 468 15.22 -21.58 -19.96
C ARG A 468 14.42 -22.29 -18.88
N GLY A 469 13.54 -23.21 -19.28
CA GLY A 469 13.01 -24.20 -18.34
C GLY A 469 14.13 -25.11 -17.81
N SER A 470 13.80 -26.03 -16.90
CA SER A 470 14.70 -27.10 -16.42
C SER A 470 15.21 -28.03 -17.53
N SER A 471 14.70 -27.91 -18.75
CA SER A 471 15.05 -28.72 -19.93
C SER A 471 16.05 -28.04 -20.85
N GLN A 472 17.04 -28.80 -21.30
CA GLN A 472 17.92 -28.44 -22.42
C GLN A 472 17.14 -28.50 -23.75
N GLY A 473 16.72 -27.36 -24.32
CA GLY A 473 16.60 -27.25 -25.80
C GLY A 473 15.56 -26.34 -26.44
N LEU A 474 14.51 -25.91 -25.76
CA LEU A 474 13.60 -24.87 -26.28
C LEU A 474 13.47 -23.76 -25.24
N SER A 475 13.66 -22.53 -25.69
CA SER A 475 13.48 -21.32 -24.89
C SER A 475 12.53 -20.35 -25.59
N PHE A 476 11.91 -19.46 -24.81
CA PHE A 476 11.17 -18.33 -25.34
C PHE A 476 11.94 -17.03 -25.10
N SER A 477 11.93 -16.13 -26.08
CA SER A 477 12.30 -14.71 -25.91
C SER A 477 11.19 -13.81 -26.46
N TYR A 478 11.12 -12.59 -25.93
CA TYR A 478 10.05 -11.64 -26.18
C TYR A 478 10.64 -10.31 -26.58
N ASP A 479 10.88 -10.15 -27.88
CA ASP A 479 11.65 -9.03 -28.42
C ASP A 479 10.94 -8.41 -29.62
N GLU A 480 11.30 -7.16 -29.91
CA GLU A 480 10.88 -6.51 -31.15
C GLU A 480 11.76 -7.01 -32.31
N LEU A 481 11.15 -7.64 -33.31
CA LEU A 481 11.86 -8.04 -34.52
C LEU A 481 12.01 -6.84 -35.47
N VAL A 482 13.03 -6.00 -35.22
CA VAL A 482 13.27 -4.78 -36.00
C VAL A 482 13.48 -5.10 -37.48
N GLY A 483 12.70 -4.44 -38.35
CA GLY A 483 12.75 -4.67 -39.81
C GLY A 483 11.96 -5.89 -40.29
N ASN A 484 11.28 -6.60 -39.38
CA ASN A 484 10.56 -7.82 -39.69
C ASN A 484 9.14 -7.79 -39.10
N SER A 485 8.13 -7.85 -39.97
CA SER A 485 6.71 -7.81 -39.57
C SER A 485 6.16 -9.19 -39.15
N ARG A 486 7.01 -10.18 -38.92
CA ARG A 486 6.61 -11.54 -38.52
C ARG A 486 6.24 -11.58 -37.05
N LEU A 487 5.31 -12.49 -36.70
CA LEU A 487 4.97 -12.75 -35.29
C LEU A 487 6.07 -13.50 -34.53
N TRP A 488 6.86 -14.32 -35.21
CA TRP A 488 7.83 -15.20 -34.56
C TRP A 488 9.02 -15.53 -35.45
N GLU A 489 10.14 -15.83 -34.81
CA GLU A 489 11.37 -16.33 -35.43
C GLU A 489 11.96 -17.45 -34.57
N PHE A 490 12.65 -18.42 -35.18
CA PHE A 490 13.30 -19.50 -34.45
C PHE A 490 14.81 -19.46 -34.69
N ASP A 491 15.56 -19.25 -33.61
CA ASP A 491 17.01 -19.29 -33.63
C ASP A 491 17.49 -20.73 -33.40
N PHE A 492 17.96 -21.36 -34.48
CA PHE A 492 18.51 -22.72 -34.46
C PHE A 492 19.78 -22.86 -33.62
N SER A 493 20.54 -21.78 -33.44
CA SER A 493 21.80 -21.83 -32.70
C SER A 493 21.56 -21.94 -31.18
N THR A 494 20.53 -21.26 -30.68
CA THR A 494 20.17 -21.25 -29.27
C THR A 494 18.98 -22.13 -28.92
N GLY A 495 18.20 -22.57 -29.91
CA GLY A 495 16.91 -23.25 -29.70
C GLY A 495 15.82 -22.30 -29.19
N THR A 496 15.89 -21.02 -29.55
CA THR A 496 14.99 -20.00 -29.00
C THR A 496 13.89 -19.63 -29.99
N LEU A 497 12.64 -19.74 -29.55
CA LEU A 497 11.49 -19.16 -30.24
C LEU A 497 11.29 -17.72 -29.76
N ILE A 498 11.61 -16.78 -30.65
CA ILE A 498 11.50 -15.34 -30.42
C ILE A 498 10.10 -14.89 -30.86
N LEU A 499 9.36 -14.28 -29.94
CA LEU A 499 8.00 -13.77 -30.16
C LEU A 499 8.04 -12.25 -30.32
N ASN A 500 7.53 -11.77 -31.47
CA ASN A 500 7.43 -10.34 -31.76
C ASN A 500 6.28 -9.70 -30.98
N ILE A 501 6.61 -9.08 -29.85
CA ILE A 501 5.63 -8.43 -28.96
C ILE A 501 4.96 -7.19 -29.57
N ARG A 502 5.49 -6.65 -30.68
CA ARG A 502 4.89 -5.55 -31.43
C ARG A 502 3.94 -6.01 -32.54
N HIS A 503 3.89 -7.30 -32.83
CA HIS A 503 3.05 -7.82 -33.90
C HIS A 503 1.55 -7.58 -33.61
N PRO A 504 0.72 -7.16 -34.59
CA PRO A 504 -0.69 -6.83 -34.33
C PRO A 504 -1.52 -7.97 -33.70
N VAL A 505 -1.17 -9.23 -33.99
CA VAL A 505 -1.80 -10.40 -33.36
C VAL A 505 -1.43 -10.50 -31.88
N TRP A 506 -0.16 -10.26 -31.53
CA TRP A 506 0.30 -10.27 -30.15
C TRP A 506 -0.38 -9.18 -29.33
N VAL A 507 -0.34 -7.93 -29.83
CA VAL A 507 -0.97 -6.77 -29.17
C VAL A 507 -2.46 -7.01 -28.91
N ARG A 508 -3.18 -7.60 -29.87
CA ARG A 508 -4.60 -7.96 -29.71
C ARG A 508 -4.85 -9.03 -28.66
N LEU A 509 -3.91 -9.94 -28.44
CA LEU A 509 -4.00 -10.97 -27.40
C LEU A 509 -3.62 -10.43 -26.03
N ASP A 510 -2.64 -9.55 -25.98
CA ASP A 510 -2.00 -9.11 -24.76
C ASP A 510 -2.85 -8.14 -23.94
N GLU A 511 -3.62 -7.28 -24.61
CA GLU A 511 -4.49 -6.32 -23.94
C GLU A 511 -5.93 -6.33 -24.47
N THR A 512 -6.85 -5.97 -23.60
CA THR A 512 -8.25 -5.70 -23.97
C THR A 512 -8.66 -4.35 -23.39
N GLY A 513 -8.79 -3.35 -24.26
CA GLY A 513 -9.06 -1.97 -23.85
C GLY A 513 -7.91 -1.36 -23.05
N GLY A 514 -6.67 -1.62 -23.45
CA GLY A 514 -5.46 -1.11 -22.78
C GLY A 514 -5.15 -1.74 -21.42
N LYS A 515 -5.75 -2.90 -21.11
CA LYS A 515 -5.56 -3.60 -19.84
C LYS A 515 -5.19 -5.05 -20.06
N HIS A 516 -4.21 -5.53 -19.28
CA HIS A 516 -3.86 -6.94 -19.17
C HIS A 516 -4.81 -7.64 -18.18
N THR A 517 -5.46 -8.69 -18.63
CA THR A 517 -6.35 -9.51 -17.81
C THR A 517 -5.83 -10.94 -17.69
N SER A 518 -6.27 -11.67 -16.67
CA SER A 518 -5.96 -13.11 -16.53
C SER A 518 -6.44 -13.96 -17.71
N ARG A 519 -7.30 -13.40 -18.57
CA ARG A 519 -7.69 -14.04 -19.82
C ARG A 519 -6.64 -13.83 -20.91
N ASN A 520 -6.07 -12.62 -21.02
CA ASN A 520 -4.99 -12.33 -21.95
C ASN A 520 -3.78 -13.22 -21.66
N ASP A 521 -3.46 -13.41 -20.37
CA ASP A 521 -2.41 -14.34 -19.91
C ASP A 521 -2.62 -15.75 -20.46
N ARG A 522 -3.83 -16.30 -20.29
CA ARG A 522 -4.17 -17.63 -20.83
C ARG A 522 -4.09 -17.70 -22.34
N TRP A 523 -4.51 -16.64 -23.05
CA TRP A 523 -4.45 -16.63 -24.51
C TRP A 523 -3.01 -16.57 -25.03
N ILE A 524 -2.16 -15.79 -24.39
CA ILE A 524 -0.72 -15.75 -24.66
C ILE A 524 -0.13 -17.15 -24.46
N MET A 525 -0.41 -17.79 -23.32
CA MET A 525 0.07 -19.14 -23.05
C MET A 525 -0.40 -20.15 -24.11
N HIS A 526 -1.67 -20.11 -24.49
CA HIS A 526 -2.20 -21.01 -25.52
C HIS A 526 -1.54 -20.78 -26.87
N LEU A 527 -1.28 -19.52 -27.26
CA LEU A 527 -0.54 -19.19 -28.48
C LEU A 527 0.90 -19.72 -28.40
N GLN A 528 1.59 -19.51 -27.28
CA GLN A 528 2.96 -20.01 -27.05
C GLN A 528 3.02 -21.53 -27.20
N GLU A 529 2.12 -22.24 -26.50
CA GLU A 529 2.01 -23.70 -26.52
C GLU A 529 1.71 -24.23 -27.92
N TRP A 530 0.71 -23.66 -28.61
CA TRP A 530 0.35 -24.06 -29.97
C TRP A 530 1.44 -23.77 -30.99
N LEU A 531 2.08 -22.60 -30.89
CA LEU A 531 3.13 -22.19 -31.82
C LEU A 531 4.37 -23.07 -31.64
N ALA A 532 4.78 -23.33 -30.39
CA ALA A 532 5.87 -24.25 -30.08
C ALA A 532 5.57 -25.66 -30.61
N PHE A 533 4.37 -26.18 -30.38
CA PHE A 533 3.98 -27.51 -30.89
C PHE A 533 3.99 -27.57 -32.43
N SER A 534 3.45 -26.54 -33.08
CA SER A 534 3.40 -26.44 -34.55
C SER A 534 4.81 -26.34 -35.14
N LEU A 535 5.68 -25.55 -34.53
CA LEU A 535 7.08 -25.41 -34.89
C LEU A 535 7.82 -26.75 -34.73
N LEU A 536 7.66 -27.44 -33.61
CA LEU A 536 8.31 -28.73 -33.36
C LEU A 536 7.87 -29.78 -34.39
N ASN A 537 6.59 -29.83 -34.75
CA ASN A 537 6.11 -30.73 -35.81
C ASN A 537 6.70 -30.38 -37.17
N LEU A 538 6.82 -29.09 -37.48
CA LEU A 538 7.40 -28.64 -38.74
C LEU A 538 8.89 -28.99 -38.80
N LEU A 539 9.63 -28.77 -37.72
CA LEU A 539 11.05 -29.12 -37.60
C LEU A 539 11.33 -30.62 -37.68
N VAL A 540 10.40 -31.48 -37.25
CA VAL A 540 10.51 -32.94 -37.45
C VAL A 540 10.50 -33.30 -38.94
N SER A 541 9.77 -32.54 -39.76
CA SER A 541 9.67 -32.76 -41.21
C SER A 541 10.73 -32.00 -42.00
N HIS A 542 11.18 -30.86 -41.47
CA HIS A 542 12.06 -29.88 -42.10
C HIS A 542 13.12 -29.38 -41.10
N PRO A 543 14.18 -30.18 -40.85
CA PRO A 543 15.12 -29.92 -39.77
C PRO A 543 16.12 -28.78 -40.05
N SER A 544 16.27 -28.35 -41.31
CA SER A 544 17.19 -27.26 -41.67
C SER A 544 16.51 -25.89 -41.65
N SER A 545 17.30 -24.83 -41.44
CA SER A 545 16.80 -23.44 -41.43
C SER A 545 16.12 -23.05 -42.73
N ASP A 546 16.72 -23.40 -43.87
CA ASP A 546 16.18 -23.07 -45.20
C ASP A 546 14.87 -23.80 -45.48
N GLU A 547 14.76 -25.07 -45.08
CA GLU A 547 13.52 -25.84 -45.25
C GLU A 547 12.42 -25.36 -44.30
N LEU A 548 12.75 -25.00 -43.05
CA LEU A 548 11.80 -24.40 -42.13
C LEU A 548 11.24 -23.11 -42.72
N GLU A 549 12.12 -22.24 -43.23
CA GLU A 549 11.73 -20.96 -43.81
C GLU A 549 10.85 -21.14 -45.06
N ALA A 550 11.20 -22.10 -45.93
CA ALA A 550 10.39 -22.44 -47.11
C ALA A 550 8.98 -22.97 -46.77
N ASN A 551 8.80 -23.56 -45.58
CA ASN A 551 7.54 -24.14 -45.13
C ASN A 551 6.83 -23.34 -44.02
N ARG A 552 7.43 -22.24 -43.55
CA ARG A 552 6.96 -21.40 -42.45
C ARG A 552 5.54 -20.88 -42.66
N GLU A 553 5.16 -20.66 -43.91
CA GLU A 553 3.83 -20.20 -44.31
C GLU A 553 2.70 -21.14 -43.85
N GLN A 554 2.99 -22.42 -43.64
CA GLN A 554 2.02 -23.39 -43.09
C GLN A 554 1.54 -23.00 -41.69
N ILE A 555 2.45 -22.50 -40.85
CA ILE A 555 2.14 -22.02 -39.49
C ILE A 555 1.52 -20.63 -39.59
N ASP A 556 2.14 -19.72 -40.36
CA ASP A 556 1.70 -18.32 -40.42
C ASP A 556 0.25 -18.15 -40.87
N ARG A 557 -0.21 -18.97 -41.84
CA ARG A 557 -1.61 -18.95 -42.31
C ARG A 557 -2.61 -19.40 -41.24
N GLN A 558 -2.18 -20.17 -40.24
CA GLN A 558 -3.04 -20.70 -39.18
C GLN A 558 -3.10 -19.81 -37.94
N ILE A 559 -2.11 -18.92 -37.74
CA ILE A 559 -2.03 -18.02 -36.58
C ILE A 559 -3.30 -17.17 -36.44
N VAL A 560 -3.70 -16.47 -37.51
CA VAL A 560 -4.84 -15.53 -37.45
C VAL A 560 -6.16 -16.27 -37.17
N PRO A 561 -6.51 -17.38 -37.87
CA PRO A 561 -7.68 -18.19 -37.51
C PRO A 561 -7.64 -18.70 -36.07
N TYR A 562 -6.50 -19.22 -35.62
CA TYR A 562 -6.33 -19.78 -34.27
C TYR A 562 -6.58 -18.71 -33.19
N VAL A 563 -5.93 -17.55 -33.33
CA VAL A 563 -6.12 -16.42 -32.42
C VAL A 563 -7.53 -15.84 -32.53
N GLY A 564 -8.08 -15.84 -33.74
CA GLY A 564 -9.47 -15.47 -34.02
C GLY A 564 -10.46 -16.25 -33.16
N MET A 565 -10.23 -17.54 -32.89
CA MET A 565 -11.10 -18.34 -32.03
C MET A 565 -11.17 -17.80 -30.59
N PHE A 566 -10.06 -17.33 -30.03
CA PHE A 566 -10.04 -16.77 -28.67
C PHE A 566 -10.77 -15.42 -28.58
N ILE A 567 -10.60 -14.59 -29.60
CA ILE A 567 -11.14 -13.24 -29.65
C ILE A 567 -12.64 -13.26 -30.02
N THR A 568 -13.06 -14.15 -30.93
CA THR A 568 -14.42 -14.20 -31.50
C THR A 568 -15.37 -15.16 -30.80
N SER A 569 -14.91 -16.09 -29.96
CA SER A 569 -15.79 -16.93 -29.10
C SER A 569 -16.47 -16.11 -27.99
N ARG A 570 -16.80 -14.85 -28.30
CA ARG A 570 -16.88 -13.72 -27.38
C ARG A 570 -17.83 -12.61 -27.86
N ARG A 571 -18.65 -12.88 -28.88
CA ARG A 571 -19.98 -12.26 -28.94
C ARG A 571 -20.97 -13.18 -28.25
#